data_AF-A0A1Q5GAM7-F1
#
_entry.id   AF-A0A1Q5GAM7-F1
#
_cell.length_a   1.000
_cell.length_b   1.000
_cell.length_c   1.000
_cell.angle_alpha   90.00
_cell.angle_beta   90.00
_cell.angle_gamma   90.00
#
_symmetry.space_group_name_H-M   'P 1'
#
loop_
_entity.id
_entity.type
_entity.pdbx_description
1 polymer ?
#
loop_
_entity_poly.entity_id
_entity_poly.type
_entity_poly.pdbx_seq_one_letter_code
_entity_poly.pdbx_strand_id
1 'polypeptide(L)'
;MSKRVPFQHSRRPSLSRVRGAVVAAGLGTTMALGASAAFAAGTMGSPEVANLIDGTAAHSVAKQAAVQGKAAKAAEAGRVAAVKAAAKKAASWEKPVSHYALSASFGNDGSRWAHKHSGQDFAVPVGTKVTAAHSGVVVKAGPNGGGDGPAYGNAVVIKHGNGTYSQYAHLSQIDVYAGQKVTTGERIALSGNTGNSSGPHLHFEIRHTADYGSAVDPVSFLHQKGVGV
;
A
#
# COMPACT_ATOMS: atom_id res chain seq x y z
N MET A 1 18.29 9.13 -62.63
CA MET A 1 19.73 9.39 -62.41
C MET A 1 20.08 8.95 -61.00
N SER A 2 20.73 7.80 -60.89
CA SER A 2 21.30 7.24 -59.65
C SER A 2 22.47 8.06 -59.15
N LYS A 3 22.72 8.01 -57.83
CA LYS A 3 24.00 7.55 -57.26
C LYS A 3 23.85 7.31 -55.76
N ARG A 4 23.71 6.03 -55.38
CA ARG A 4 24.20 5.50 -54.10
C ARG A 4 25.71 5.38 -54.22
N VAL A 5 26.44 5.69 -53.15
CA VAL A 5 27.85 5.27 -53.01
C VAL A 5 28.02 4.66 -51.61
N PRO A 6 28.48 3.40 -51.51
CA PRO A 6 28.80 2.74 -50.24
C PRO A 6 30.29 2.95 -49.90
N PHE A 7 30.68 2.78 -48.63
CA PHE A 7 32.04 2.28 -48.37
C PHE A 7 32.10 1.41 -47.11
N GLN A 8 32.82 0.32 -47.27
CA GLN A 8 32.89 -0.85 -46.41
C GLN A 8 33.94 -0.72 -45.30
N HIS A 9 33.84 -1.67 -44.36
CA HIS A 9 34.69 -1.91 -43.20
C HIS A 9 36.19 -2.08 -43.51
N SER A 10 37.03 -1.78 -42.51
CA SER A 10 38.25 -2.55 -42.25
C SER A 10 38.51 -2.72 -40.76
N ARG A 11 39.16 -3.84 -40.44
CA ARG A 11 39.24 -4.56 -39.18
C ARG A 11 40.61 -4.33 -38.49
N ARG A 12 40.58 -4.33 -37.14
CA ARG A 12 41.57 -4.93 -36.19
C ARG A 12 42.91 -4.21 -35.94
N PRO A 13 43.67 -4.56 -34.86
CA PRO A 13 43.29 -4.88 -33.46
C PRO A 13 44.27 -4.26 -32.40
N SER A 14 44.12 -4.69 -31.14
CA SER A 14 45.14 -4.71 -30.05
C SER A 14 45.31 -3.41 -29.22
N LEU A 15 45.53 -3.37 -27.90
CA LEU A 15 45.84 -4.37 -26.86
C LEU A 15 45.56 -3.71 -25.47
N SER A 16 45.01 -4.52 -24.54
CA SER A 16 45.25 -4.54 -23.08
C SER A 16 45.43 -3.26 -22.23
N ARG A 17 44.57 -3.12 -21.21
CA ARG A 17 44.83 -2.76 -19.79
C ARG A 17 43.48 -2.87 -19.06
N VAL A 18 43.15 -3.99 -18.41
CA VAL A 18 43.44 -4.42 -17.03
C VAL A 18 43.07 -3.38 -15.95
N ARG A 19 42.28 -3.87 -14.97
CA ARG A 19 41.73 -3.26 -13.73
C ARG A 19 40.38 -2.55 -13.95
N GLY A 20 39.25 -2.98 -13.40
CA GLY A 20 38.98 -3.81 -12.23
C GLY A 20 38.23 -2.96 -11.20
N ALA A 21 36.90 -3.10 -11.15
CA ALA A 21 36.08 -2.76 -10.00
C ALA A 21 34.70 -3.41 -10.16
N VAL A 22 34.46 -4.41 -9.32
CA VAL A 22 33.19 -5.11 -9.12
C VAL A 22 32.31 -4.24 -8.23
N VAL A 23 31.07 -3.95 -8.64
CA VAL A 23 29.98 -3.66 -7.70
C VAL A 23 28.72 -4.41 -8.16
N ALA A 24 28.35 -5.33 -7.28
CA ALA A 24 27.16 -6.15 -7.17
C ALA A 24 25.90 -5.70 -7.93
N ALA A 25 25.46 -6.55 -8.87
CA ALA A 25 24.05 -6.68 -9.21
C ALA A 25 23.45 -7.79 -8.32
N GLY A 26 22.51 -7.41 -7.46
CA GLY A 26 21.69 -8.34 -6.71
C GLY A 26 20.74 -9.08 -7.65
N LEU A 27 20.83 -10.40 -7.66
CA LEU A 27 19.81 -11.30 -8.18
C LEU A 27 19.46 -12.28 -7.07
N GLY A 28 18.21 -12.20 -6.63
CA GLY A 28 17.64 -13.17 -5.73
C GLY A 28 17.49 -14.51 -6.43
N THR A 29 17.88 -15.57 -5.72
CA THR A 29 17.34 -16.93 -5.82
C THR A 29 17.87 -17.69 -4.61
N THR A 30 17.10 -17.76 -3.52
CA THR A 30 17.35 -18.80 -2.51
C THR A 30 16.59 -20.05 -2.94
N MET A 31 17.19 -20.82 -3.86
CA MET A 31 16.93 -22.25 -3.92
C MET A 31 17.67 -22.87 -2.73
N ALA A 32 16.90 -23.41 -1.79
CA ALA A 32 17.38 -24.43 -0.90
C ALA A 32 17.76 -25.65 -1.74
N LEU A 33 19.03 -26.05 -1.72
CA LEU A 33 19.51 -27.40 -2.03
C LEU A 33 20.84 -27.58 -1.30
N GLY A 34 20.93 -28.67 -0.54
CA GLY A 34 22.01 -28.94 0.39
C GLY A 34 23.39 -28.91 -0.25
N ALA A 35 24.34 -28.30 0.46
CA ALA A 35 25.75 -28.44 0.15
C ALA A 35 26.24 -29.77 0.74
N SER A 36 26.35 -30.77 -0.12
CA SER A 36 27.26 -31.89 0.03
C SER A 36 28.67 -31.36 0.33
N ALA A 37 29.25 -31.84 1.42
CA ALA A 37 30.66 -31.64 1.71
C ALA A 37 31.49 -32.44 0.70
N ALA A 38 32.24 -31.74 -0.14
CA ALA A 38 33.35 -32.32 -0.90
C ALA A 38 34.47 -31.28 -0.93
N PHE A 39 35.33 -31.30 0.09
CA PHE A 39 36.67 -30.72 -0.01
C PHE A 39 37.71 -31.83 0.11
N ALA A 40 38.59 -31.79 -0.88
CA ALA A 40 39.47 -32.84 -1.35
C ALA A 40 40.51 -33.30 -0.32
N ALA A 41 40.84 -34.59 -0.42
CA ALA A 41 41.95 -35.25 0.23
C ALA A 41 43.30 -34.64 -0.19
N GLY A 42 44.16 -34.41 0.80
CA GLY A 42 45.57 -34.12 0.60
C GLY A 42 46.31 -34.10 1.93
N THR A 43 47.35 -34.94 2.02
CA THR A 43 48.42 -34.97 3.03
C THR A 43 48.11 -35.56 4.41
N MET A 44 48.36 -36.88 4.49
CA MET A 44 49.16 -37.59 5.51
C MET A 44 49.45 -36.82 6.82
N GLY A 45 48.75 -37.19 7.89
CA GLY A 45 49.03 -36.76 9.26
C GLY A 45 48.23 -37.62 10.24
N SER A 46 48.92 -38.14 11.26
CA SER A 46 48.55 -39.15 12.26
C SER A 46 47.09 -39.15 12.78
N PRO A 47 46.55 -40.32 13.21
CA PRO A 47 45.14 -40.49 13.63
C PRO A 47 44.73 -39.71 14.90
N GLU A 48 45.65 -38.99 15.54
CA GLU A 48 45.39 -38.22 16.76
C GLU A 48 44.92 -36.78 16.47
N VAL A 49 45.24 -36.21 15.30
CA VAL A 49 44.83 -34.83 14.93
C VAL A 49 43.52 -34.76 14.15
N ALA A 50 43.06 -35.89 13.58
CA ALA A 50 41.80 -35.97 12.83
C ALA A 50 40.56 -35.80 13.72
N ASN A 51 40.64 -36.16 15.01
CA ASN A 51 39.53 -36.06 15.95
C ASN A 51 39.30 -34.63 16.50
N LEU A 52 40.33 -33.77 16.47
CA LEU A 52 40.27 -32.41 17.00
C LEU A 52 39.68 -31.40 16.00
N ILE A 53 39.86 -31.65 14.70
CA ILE A 53 39.29 -30.83 13.62
C ILE A 53 37.80 -31.12 13.39
N ASP A 54 37.38 -32.37 13.60
CA ASP A 54 35.98 -32.80 13.39
C ASP A 54 35.05 -32.21 14.46
N GLY A 55 35.51 -32.21 15.72
CA GLY A 55 34.78 -31.60 16.83
C GLY A 55 34.61 -30.09 16.69
N THR A 56 35.62 -29.37 16.21
CA THR A 56 35.60 -27.89 16.09
C THR A 56 34.80 -27.42 14.88
N ALA A 57 34.90 -28.11 13.75
CA ALA A 57 34.07 -27.87 12.58
C ALA A 57 32.59 -28.14 12.88
N ALA A 58 32.25 -29.29 13.48
CA ALA A 58 30.88 -29.62 13.86
C ALA A 58 30.26 -28.61 14.85
N HIS A 59 31.06 -28.13 15.82
CA HIS A 59 30.60 -27.09 16.76
C HIS A 59 30.38 -25.75 16.07
N SER A 60 31.20 -25.37 15.09
CA SER A 60 31.07 -24.10 14.35
C SER A 60 29.82 -24.07 13.45
N VAL A 61 29.52 -25.18 12.77
CA VAL A 61 28.34 -25.32 11.91
C VAL A 61 27.06 -25.38 12.75
N ALA A 62 27.07 -26.08 13.89
CA ALA A 62 25.95 -26.10 14.83
C ALA A 62 25.66 -24.71 15.43
N LYS A 63 26.71 -23.93 15.74
CA LYS A 63 26.57 -22.55 16.25
C LYS A 63 26.02 -21.60 15.19
N GLN A 64 26.43 -21.74 13.92
CA GLN A 64 25.88 -20.97 12.81
C GLN A 64 24.42 -21.32 12.50
N ALA A 65 24.05 -22.61 12.54
CA ALA A 65 22.67 -23.06 12.38
C ALA A 65 21.75 -22.54 13.50
N ALA A 66 22.24 -22.46 14.74
CA ALA A 66 21.48 -21.90 15.87
C ALA A 66 21.26 -20.38 15.76
N VAL A 67 22.24 -19.63 15.22
CA VAL A 67 22.10 -18.18 14.98
C VAL A 67 21.15 -17.91 13.82
N GLN A 68 21.22 -18.70 12.75
CA GLN A 68 20.28 -18.62 11.62
C GLN A 68 18.85 -18.99 12.01
N GLY A 69 18.66 -20.03 12.83
CA GLY A 69 17.35 -20.43 13.36
C GLY A 69 16.72 -19.40 14.30
N LYS A 70 17.52 -18.69 15.09
CA LYS A 70 17.05 -17.56 15.93
C LYS A 70 16.68 -16.34 15.09
N ALA A 71 17.46 -16.01 14.05
CA ALA A 71 17.16 -14.92 13.13
C ALA A 71 15.88 -15.18 12.31
N ALA A 72 15.68 -16.41 11.82
CA ALA A 72 14.46 -16.81 11.10
C ALA A 72 13.22 -16.74 12.01
N LYS A 73 13.31 -17.19 13.28
CA LYS A 73 12.21 -17.09 14.24
C LYS A 73 11.90 -15.64 14.65
N ALA A 74 12.91 -14.76 14.75
CA ALA A 74 12.69 -13.34 15.02
C ALA A 74 12.03 -12.61 13.84
N ALA A 75 12.40 -12.97 12.60
CA ALA A 75 11.77 -12.45 11.38
C ALA A 75 10.31 -12.95 11.23
N GLU A 76 10.05 -14.23 11.50
CA GLU A 76 8.69 -14.80 11.53
C GLU A 76 7.83 -14.13 12.61
N ALA A 77 8.36 -13.94 13.82
CA ALA A 77 7.66 -13.28 14.91
C ALA A 77 7.34 -11.80 14.60
N GLY A 78 8.29 -11.07 13.99
CA GLY A 78 8.07 -9.71 13.51
C GLY A 78 6.99 -9.64 12.43
N ARG A 79 6.99 -10.60 11.49
CA ARG A 79 5.98 -10.70 10.43
C ARG A 79 4.60 -11.03 10.97
N VAL A 80 4.50 -11.95 11.94
CA VAL A 80 3.23 -12.31 12.61
C VAL A 80 2.70 -11.16 13.45
N ALA A 81 3.56 -10.40 14.14
CA ALA A 81 3.16 -9.20 14.87
C ALA A 81 2.65 -8.09 13.93
N ALA A 82 3.34 -7.88 12.80
CA ALA A 82 2.91 -6.92 11.76
C ALA A 82 1.57 -7.33 11.12
N VAL A 83 1.35 -8.61 10.85
CA VAL A 83 0.07 -9.14 10.32
C VAL A 83 -1.06 -8.97 11.34
N LYS A 84 -0.82 -9.25 12.63
CA LYS A 84 -1.82 -9.02 13.68
C LYS A 84 -2.15 -7.53 13.87
N ALA A 85 -1.15 -6.66 13.82
CA ALA A 85 -1.36 -5.21 13.90
C ALA A 85 -2.12 -4.68 12.66
N ALA A 86 -1.77 -5.14 11.47
CA ALA A 86 -2.47 -4.82 10.23
C ALA A 86 -3.91 -5.35 10.23
N ALA A 87 -4.16 -6.55 10.76
CA ALA A 87 -5.50 -7.10 10.91
C ALA A 87 -6.35 -6.30 11.92
N LYS A 88 -5.74 -5.86 13.03
CA LYS A 88 -6.41 -5.00 14.02
C LYS A 88 -6.77 -3.63 13.43
N LYS A 89 -5.86 -3.02 12.65
CA LYS A 89 -6.11 -1.76 11.95
C LYS A 89 -7.15 -1.91 10.83
N ALA A 90 -7.11 -3.04 10.12
CA ALA A 90 -8.08 -3.37 9.10
C ALA A 90 -9.48 -3.61 9.69
N ALA A 91 -9.58 -3.98 10.97
CA ALA A 91 -10.84 -4.12 11.68
C ALA A 91 -11.37 -2.80 12.28
N SER A 92 -10.49 -1.82 12.55
CA SER A 92 -10.91 -0.52 13.09
C SER A 92 -11.41 0.42 11.98
N TRP A 93 -12.29 1.34 12.39
CA TRP A 93 -12.66 2.50 11.60
C TRP A 93 -11.76 3.67 12.01
N GLU A 94 -11.46 4.55 11.06
CA GLU A 94 -10.69 5.78 11.29
C GLU A 94 -11.41 6.98 10.65
N LYS A 95 -11.02 8.17 11.10
CA LYS A 95 -11.52 9.41 10.53
C LYS A 95 -10.94 9.61 9.12
N PRO A 96 -11.74 10.07 8.15
CA PRO A 96 -11.26 10.25 6.79
C PRO A 96 -10.30 11.44 6.65
N VAL A 97 -10.33 12.38 7.60
CA VAL A 97 -9.44 13.54 7.73
C VAL A 97 -9.05 13.75 9.20
N SER A 98 -7.84 14.27 9.45
CA SER A 98 -7.29 14.40 10.81
C SER A 98 -7.65 15.72 11.50
N HIS A 99 -7.58 16.84 10.79
CA HIS A 99 -7.89 18.18 11.30
C HIS A 99 -9.01 18.77 10.45
N TYR A 100 -10.14 19.11 11.07
CA TYR A 100 -11.32 19.60 10.39
C TYR A 100 -12.21 20.41 11.34
N ALA A 101 -13.12 21.19 10.77
CA ALA A 101 -14.32 21.66 11.44
C ALA A 101 -15.54 21.01 10.78
N LEU A 102 -16.53 20.59 11.56
CA LEU A 102 -17.79 20.10 11.02
C LEU A 102 -18.59 21.30 10.49
N SER A 103 -18.95 21.30 9.20
CA SER A 103 -19.66 22.42 8.56
C SER A 103 -21.14 22.15 8.33
N ALA A 104 -21.48 21.00 7.74
CA ALA A 104 -22.86 20.61 7.49
C ALA A 104 -23.06 19.14 7.88
N SER A 105 -24.08 18.90 8.69
CA SER A 105 -24.40 17.58 9.22
C SER A 105 -25.35 16.82 8.32
N PHE A 106 -25.40 15.50 8.48
CA PHE A 106 -26.34 14.65 7.78
C PHE A 106 -27.78 15.04 8.11
N GLY A 107 -28.64 15.07 7.09
CA GLY A 107 -30.05 15.39 7.25
C GLY A 107 -30.38 16.89 7.30
N ASN A 108 -29.38 17.78 7.28
CA ASN A 108 -29.61 19.23 7.19
C ASN A 108 -30.46 19.57 5.95
N ASP A 109 -31.43 20.45 6.13
CA ASP A 109 -32.32 20.96 5.10
C ASP A 109 -32.21 22.49 4.97
N GLY A 110 -32.78 23.05 3.89
CA GLY A 110 -32.79 24.48 3.64
C GLY A 110 -32.66 24.84 2.17
N SER A 111 -32.74 26.14 1.86
CA SER A 111 -32.73 26.68 0.49
C SER A 111 -31.48 26.35 -0.33
N ARG A 112 -30.42 25.88 0.33
CA ARG A 112 -29.14 25.52 -0.30
C ARG A 112 -29.14 24.10 -0.86
N TRP A 113 -30.15 23.28 -0.55
CA TRP A 113 -30.21 21.89 -1.01
C TRP A 113 -31.57 21.56 -1.62
N ALA A 114 -31.56 20.90 -2.78
CA ALA A 114 -32.79 20.39 -3.41
C ALA A 114 -33.38 19.19 -2.63
N HIS A 115 -32.53 18.46 -1.89
CA HIS A 115 -32.86 17.35 -1.01
C HIS A 115 -32.04 17.47 0.29
N LYS A 116 -32.40 16.74 1.35
CA LYS A 116 -31.61 16.76 2.60
C LYS A 116 -30.15 16.40 2.34
N HIS A 117 -29.24 17.01 3.10
CA HIS A 117 -27.82 16.74 3.02
C HIS A 117 -27.53 15.25 3.31
N SER A 118 -26.92 14.56 2.35
CA SER A 118 -26.77 13.09 2.34
C SER A 118 -25.52 12.59 3.08
N GLY A 119 -24.71 13.49 3.63
CA GLY A 119 -23.44 13.13 4.26
C GLY A 119 -23.06 14.06 5.41
N GLN A 120 -21.81 13.93 5.83
CA GLN A 120 -21.15 14.84 6.75
C GLN A 120 -20.07 15.59 6.00
N ASP A 121 -20.11 16.92 6.11
CA ASP A 121 -19.09 17.78 5.54
C ASP A 121 -18.02 18.10 6.59
N PHE A 122 -16.78 17.87 6.20
CA PHE A 122 -15.58 18.20 6.94
C PHE A 122 -14.89 19.38 6.26
N ALA A 123 -15.01 20.57 6.83
CA ALA A 123 -14.34 21.77 6.31
C ALA A 123 -12.82 21.62 6.48
N VAL A 124 -12.13 21.56 5.34
CA VAL A 124 -10.68 21.39 5.24
C VAL A 124 -10.15 22.14 4.00
N PRO A 125 -8.93 22.68 4.03
CA PRO A 125 -8.32 23.28 2.84
C PRO A 125 -8.23 22.30 1.69
N VAL A 126 -8.27 22.81 0.45
CA VAL A 126 -7.97 22.00 -0.75
C VAL A 126 -6.58 21.38 -0.61
N GLY A 127 -6.43 20.12 -1.00
CA GLY A 127 -5.16 19.40 -0.91
C GLY A 127 -4.94 18.67 0.43
N THR A 128 -5.91 18.72 1.35
CA THR A 128 -5.83 17.96 2.60
C THR A 128 -5.87 16.46 2.30
N LYS A 129 -5.02 15.68 2.97
CA LYS A 129 -4.96 14.24 2.81
C LYS A 129 -6.29 13.60 3.22
N VAL A 130 -6.90 12.85 2.29
CA VAL A 130 -8.10 12.04 2.55
C VAL A 130 -7.68 10.57 2.61
N THR A 131 -8.07 9.91 3.69
CA THR A 131 -7.75 8.50 3.95
C THR A 131 -8.99 7.62 3.97
N ALA A 132 -8.84 6.35 3.60
CA ALA A 132 -9.90 5.36 3.70
C ALA A 132 -10.31 5.16 5.16
N ALA A 133 -11.58 5.44 5.47
CA ALA A 133 -12.14 5.28 6.82
C ALA A 133 -12.11 3.82 7.29
N HIS A 134 -12.13 2.85 6.37
CA HIS A 134 -12.01 1.44 6.67
C HIS A 134 -11.48 0.67 5.46
N SER A 135 -10.93 -0.53 5.71
CA SER A 135 -10.40 -1.39 4.66
C SER A 135 -11.50 -1.87 3.72
N GLY A 136 -11.19 -2.02 2.44
CA GLY A 136 -12.19 -2.36 1.44
C GLY A 136 -11.67 -2.42 0.01
N VAL A 137 -12.62 -2.43 -0.93
CA VAL A 137 -12.37 -2.41 -2.37
C VAL A 137 -13.02 -1.17 -2.94
N VAL A 138 -12.26 -0.37 -3.69
CA VAL A 138 -12.79 0.78 -4.43
C VAL A 138 -13.74 0.27 -5.50
N VAL A 139 -15.00 0.69 -5.47
CA VAL A 139 -16.02 0.29 -6.46
C VAL A 139 -16.32 1.40 -7.47
N LYS A 140 -16.08 2.68 -7.10
CA LYS A 140 -16.19 3.84 -7.98
C LYS A 140 -15.02 4.78 -7.70
N ALA A 141 -14.43 5.36 -8.75
CA ALA A 141 -13.41 6.40 -8.64
C ALA A 141 -13.41 7.21 -9.93
N GLY A 142 -13.64 8.52 -9.84
CA GLY A 142 -13.56 9.41 -11.00
C GLY A 142 -14.38 10.69 -10.87
N PRO A 143 -14.44 11.48 -11.95
CA PRO A 143 -15.30 12.66 -12.04
C PRO A 143 -16.78 12.27 -12.09
N ASN A 144 -17.66 13.27 -12.13
CA ASN A 144 -19.12 13.09 -12.15
C ASN A 144 -19.61 12.16 -11.02
N GLY A 145 -19.01 12.30 -9.83
CA GLY A 145 -19.33 11.54 -8.64
C GLY A 145 -19.09 10.05 -8.77
N GLY A 146 -18.17 9.61 -9.63
CA GLY A 146 -17.97 8.19 -9.93
C GLY A 146 -19.23 7.52 -10.53
N GLY A 147 -20.13 8.30 -11.12
CA GLY A 147 -21.42 7.85 -11.66
C GLY A 147 -22.63 8.36 -10.87
N ASP A 148 -22.45 8.91 -9.67
CA ASP A 148 -23.56 9.40 -8.83
C ASP A 148 -24.02 10.83 -9.16
N GLY A 149 -23.37 11.47 -10.15
CA GLY A 149 -23.79 12.74 -10.71
C GLY A 149 -22.80 13.89 -10.46
N PRO A 150 -22.99 15.01 -11.17
CA PRO A 150 -21.99 16.09 -11.23
C PRO A 150 -21.88 16.88 -9.93
N ALA A 151 -22.91 16.83 -9.08
CA ALA A 151 -22.94 17.52 -7.80
C ALA A 151 -21.77 17.08 -6.89
N TYR A 152 -21.40 15.80 -6.90
CA TYR A 152 -20.31 15.27 -6.08
C TYR A 152 -18.90 15.61 -6.62
N GLY A 153 -18.79 16.15 -7.84
CA GLY A 153 -17.50 16.45 -8.45
C GLY A 153 -16.65 15.19 -8.66
N ASN A 154 -15.39 15.20 -8.20
CA ASN A 154 -14.59 13.99 -8.16
C ASN A 154 -14.94 13.20 -6.89
N ALA A 155 -15.21 11.90 -7.05
CA ALA A 155 -15.56 11.04 -5.93
C ALA A 155 -14.91 9.66 -5.99
N VAL A 156 -14.79 9.06 -4.81
CA VAL A 156 -14.37 7.67 -4.59
C VAL A 156 -15.42 6.99 -3.73
N VAL A 157 -15.80 5.76 -4.08
CA VAL A 157 -16.67 4.91 -3.26
C VAL A 157 -15.94 3.60 -2.96
N ILE A 158 -15.87 3.24 -1.68
CA ILE A 158 -15.22 2.03 -1.19
C ILE A 158 -16.28 1.10 -0.61
N LYS A 159 -16.28 -0.17 -1.06
CA LYS A 159 -17.05 -1.26 -0.45
C LYS A 159 -16.24 -1.90 0.66
N HIS A 160 -16.83 -2.00 1.85
CA HIS A 160 -16.21 -2.58 3.02
C HIS A 160 -16.63 -4.04 3.24
N GLY A 161 -15.82 -4.78 4.02
CA GLY A 161 -16.06 -6.20 4.29
C GLY A 161 -17.33 -6.47 5.11
N ASN A 162 -17.82 -5.48 5.86
CA ASN A 162 -19.07 -5.53 6.62
C ASN A 162 -20.33 -5.20 5.79
N GLY A 163 -20.19 -5.03 4.47
CA GLY A 163 -21.31 -4.75 3.57
C GLY A 163 -21.72 -3.27 3.47
N THR A 164 -21.06 -2.37 4.20
CA THR A 164 -21.28 -0.92 4.05
C THR A 164 -20.38 -0.34 2.97
N TYR A 165 -20.71 0.86 2.53
CA TYR A 165 -19.93 1.62 1.57
C TYR A 165 -19.58 2.98 2.18
N SER A 166 -18.41 3.52 1.85
CA SER A 166 -18.07 4.91 2.16
C SER A 166 -17.85 5.69 0.88
N GLN A 167 -18.40 6.90 0.80
CA GLN A 167 -18.14 7.85 -0.28
C GLN A 167 -17.31 9.02 0.22
N TYR A 168 -16.38 9.47 -0.64
CA TYR A 168 -15.53 10.64 -0.47
C TYR A 168 -15.73 11.51 -1.70
N ALA A 169 -16.23 12.73 -1.56
CA ALA A 169 -16.59 13.60 -2.67
C ALA A 169 -15.95 14.99 -2.57
N HIS A 170 -16.17 15.81 -3.60
CA HIS A 170 -15.56 17.12 -3.82
C HIS A 170 -14.03 17.10 -3.89
N LEU A 171 -13.43 15.99 -4.32
CA LEU A 171 -11.99 15.77 -4.29
C LEU A 171 -11.24 16.62 -5.33
N SER A 172 -10.04 17.10 -5.00
CA SER A 172 -9.18 17.77 -6.00
C SER A 172 -8.37 16.77 -6.82
N GLN A 173 -7.98 15.66 -6.20
CA GLN A 173 -7.18 14.60 -6.81
C GLN A 173 -7.63 13.25 -6.27
N ILE A 174 -7.68 12.25 -7.15
CA ILE A 174 -7.95 10.85 -6.81
C ILE A 174 -6.66 10.05 -7.02
N ASP A 175 -6.22 9.33 -6.01
CA ASP A 175 -4.98 8.52 -6.04
C ASP A 175 -5.25 7.03 -6.28
N VAL A 176 -6.53 6.64 -6.40
CA VAL A 176 -6.98 5.24 -6.48
C VAL A 176 -7.88 4.98 -7.68
N TYR A 177 -8.04 3.72 -8.05
CA TYR A 177 -8.90 3.31 -9.17
C TYR A 177 -9.89 2.21 -8.77
N ALA A 178 -10.99 2.09 -9.53
CA ALA A 178 -11.99 1.04 -9.29
C ALA A 178 -11.36 -0.37 -9.39
N GLY A 179 -11.68 -1.23 -8.43
CA GLY A 179 -11.09 -2.56 -8.24
C GLY A 179 -9.88 -2.58 -7.30
N GLN A 180 -9.29 -1.43 -6.95
CA GLN A 180 -8.16 -1.37 -6.03
C GLN A 180 -8.59 -1.75 -4.60
N LYS A 181 -7.78 -2.60 -3.94
CA LYS A 181 -7.90 -2.88 -2.51
C LYS A 181 -7.19 -1.78 -1.73
N VAL A 182 -7.85 -1.26 -0.71
CA VAL A 182 -7.32 -0.21 0.17
C VAL A 182 -7.44 -0.64 1.62
N THR A 183 -6.50 -0.16 2.43
CA THR A 183 -6.42 -0.45 3.87
C THR A 183 -6.89 0.75 4.70
N THR A 184 -7.32 0.50 5.93
CA THR A 184 -7.75 1.55 6.85
C THR A 184 -6.63 2.57 7.07
N GLY A 185 -6.94 3.85 6.86
CA GLY A 185 -6.00 4.96 6.98
C GLY A 185 -5.06 5.14 5.78
N GLU A 186 -5.20 4.33 4.73
CA GLU A 186 -4.47 4.53 3.47
C GLU A 186 -4.93 5.81 2.77
N ARG A 187 -3.99 6.59 2.22
CA ARG A 187 -4.34 7.78 1.44
C ARG A 187 -4.99 7.35 0.14
N ILE A 188 -6.18 7.88 -0.13
CA ILE A 188 -6.94 7.57 -1.34
C ILE A 188 -7.13 8.78 -2.27
N ALA A 189 -7.03 9.98 -1.72
CA ALA A 189 -7.33 11.21 -2.44
C ALA A 189 -6.82 12.45 -1.70
N LEU A 190 -6.99 13.61 -2.33
CA LEU A 190 -6.86 14.93 -1.71
C LEU A 190 -8.22 15.64 -1.72
N SER A 191 -8.57 16.32 -0.63
CA SER A 191 -9.78 17.15 -0.53
C SER A 191 -9.75 18.26 -1.56
N GLY A 192 -10.93 18.79 -1.90
CA GLY A 192 -11.04 19.82 -2.92
C GLY A 192 -12.26 20.71 -2.74
N ASN A 193 -12.76 21.17 -3.87
CA ASN A 193 -13.93 22.03 -3.98
C ASN A 193 -14.63 21.81 -5.34
N THR A 194 -14.61 20.58 -5.85
CA THR A 194 -15.16 20.26 -7.19
C THR A 194 -16.64 19.92 -7.11
N GLY A 195 -17.41 20.13 -8.17
CA GLY A 195 -18.85 19.84 -8.17
C GLY A 195 -19.65 20.97 -7.54
N ASN A 196 -20.79 20.64 -6.93
CA ASN A 196 -21.64 21.61 -6.24
C ASN A 196 -21.20 21.76 -4.79
N SER A 197 -20.22 22.63 -4.57
CA SER A 197 -19.65 22.91 -3.24
C SER A 197 -19.57 24.41 -2.99
N SER A 198 -19.92 24.84 -1.77
CA SER A 198 -19.85 26.26 -1.38
C SER A 198 -18.49 26.73 -0.88
N GLY A 199 -17.54 25.81 -0.68
CA GLY A 199 -16.21 26.11 -0.19
C GLY A 199 -15.40 24.83 0.07
N PRO A 200 -14.08 24.93 0.27
CA PRO A 200 -13.22 23.75 0.45
C PRO A 200 -13.67 22.86 1.61
N HIS A 201 -14.01 21.60 1.29
CA HIS A 201 -14.38 20.59 2.27
C HIS A 201 -14.25 19.18 1.68
N LEU A 202 -14.33 18.18 2.57
CA LEU A 202 -14.59 16.80 2.19
C LEU A 202 -16.05 16.48 2.52
N HIS A 203 -16.83 16.07 1.52
CA HIS A 203 -18.13 15.46 1.75
C HIS A 203 -17.97 13.95 1.92
N PHE A 204 -18.47 13.43 3.03
CA PHE A 204 -18.31 12.02 3.41
C PHE A 204 -19.66 11.38 3.70
N GLU A 205 -19.89 10.22 3.09
CA GLU A 205 -21.11 9.44 3.34
C GLU A 205 -20.77 8.02 3.77
N ILE A 206 -21.65 7.43 4.58
CA ILE A 206 -21.75 5.99 4.77
C ILE A 206 -23.05 5.54 4.10
N ARG A 207 -23.00 4.44 3.35
CA ARG A 207 -24.10 3.94 2.53
C ARG A 207 -24.34 2.45 2.70
N HIS A 208 -25.56 2.01 2.40
CA HIS A 208 -25.92 0.60 2.28
C HIS A 208 -25.64 0.02 0.89
N THR A 209 -25.64 0.84 -0.16
CA THR A 209 -25.31 0.43 -1.53
C THR A 209 -24.19 1.29 -2.10
N ALA A 210 -23.66 0.92 -3.27
CA ALA A 210 -22.64 1.72 -3.94
C ALA A 210 -23.21 3.02 -4.55
N ASP A 211 -24.53 3.12 -4.66
CA ASP A 211 -25.23 4.17 -5.39
C ASP A 211 -25.84 5.21 -4.45
N TYR A 212 -26.07 6.39 -5.02
CA TYR A 212 -26.75 7.49 -4.35
C TYR A 212 -28.13 7.08 -3.78
N GLY A 213 -28.55 7.73 -2.69
CA GLY A 213 -29.87 7.54 -2.07
C GLY A 213 -29.93 6.47 -0.98
N SER A 214 -28.81 5.79 -0.69
CA SER A 214 -28.72 4.78 0.38
C SER A 214 -27.90 5.24 1.59
N ALA A 215 -27.69 6.56 1.72
CA ALA A 215 -26.85 7.14 2.75
C ALA A 215 -27.50 7.08 4.13
N VAL A 216 -26.67 6.88 5.15
CA VAL A 216 -27.02 6.91 6.57
C VAL A 216 -26.14 7.92 7.29
N ASP A 217 -26.56 8.34 8.48
CA ASP A 217 -25.79 9.26 9.31
C ASP A 217 -24.37 8.70 9.59
N PRO A 218 -23.33 9.32 9.00
CA PRO A 218 -21.96 8.84 9.13
C PRO A 218 -21.38 9.13 10.51
N VAL A 219 -21.84 10.17 11.22
CA VAL A 219 -21.36 10.51 12.57
C VAL A 219 -21.84 9.46 13.56
N SER A 220 -23.15 9.18 13.55
CA SER A 220 -23.74 8.12 14.37
C SER A 220 -23.10 6.75 14.07
N PHE A 221 -22.86 6.44 12.80
CA PHE A 221 -22.20 5.19 12.41
C PHE A 221 -20.77 5.11 12.95
N LEU A 222 -19.95 6.15 12.78
CA LEU A 222 -18.57 6.17 13.25
C LEU A 222 -18.48 6.10 14.77
N HIS A 223 -19.37 6.78 15.49
CA HIS A 223 -19.45 6.71 16.96
C HIS A 223 -19.75 5.29 17.44
N GLN A 224 -20.66 4.56 16.79
CA GLN A 224 -20.93 3.14 17.08
C GLN A 224 -19.72 2.24 16.82
N LYS A 225 -18.80 2.65 15.94
CA LYS A 225 -17.53 1.95 15.68
C LYS A 225 -16.39 2.42 16.59
N GLY A 226 -16.68 3.26 17.59
CA GLY A 226 -15.71 3.78 18.55
C GLY A 226 -14.86 4.93 18.01
N VAL A 227 -15.27 5.55 16.91
CA VAL A 227 -14.55 6.68 16.28
C VAL A 227 -15.29 7.97 16.61
N GLY A 228 -14.68 8.80 17.46
CA GLY A 228 -15.20 10.15 17.74
C GLY A 228 -14.87 11.10 16.59
N VAL A 229 -15.90 11.51 15.85
CA VAL A 229 -15.85 12.56 14.84
C VAL A 229 -16.53 13.84 15.29
#